data_AF-A0AAP0R7L9-F1
#
_entry.id   AF-A0AAP0R7L9-F1
#
_cell.length_a   1.000
_cell.length_b   1.000
_cell.length_c   1.000
_cell.angle_alpha   90.00
_cell.angle_beta   90.00
_cell.angle_gamma   90.00
#
_symmetry.space_group_name_H-M   'P 1'
#
loop_
_entity.id
_entity.type
_entity.pdbx_description
1 polymer ?
#
loop_
_entity_poly.entity_id
_entity_poly.type
_entity_poly.pdbx_seq_one_letter_code
_entity_poly.pdbx_strand_id
1 'polypeptide(L)'
;MGFVSTILGFCGFGVGISIGLVIGYYLFIYFTPTDVKNPAIRPLVEQDSKTLQRLLPEIPLWVKNPDYDRVDWLNKFIENMWPYLDKAICKTAREIAKPIIAEQIPKYKIDSVEFEALTLGSLPPTFQGMKVYFTEEKELIMEPSLKWAGNPNIIIAG
;
A
#
# COMPACT_ATOMS: atom_id res chain seq x y z
N MET A 1 21.65 -52.12 30.01
CA MET A 1 22.43 -51.30 29.05
C MET A 1 21.60 -50.25 28.29
N GLY A 2 20.27 -50.33 28.19
CA GLY A 2 19.47 -49.36 27.40
C GLY A 2 19.23 -47.98 28.03
N PHE A 3 19.07 -47.88 29.35
CA PHE A 3 18.73 -46.60 30.00
C PHE A 3 19.80 -45.51 29.86
N VAL A 4 21.07 -45.89 30.00
CA VAL A 4 22.21 -44.97 29.87
C VAL A 4 22.37 -44.51 28.42
N SER A 5 22.10 -45.36 27.43
CA SER A 5 22.18 -44.97 26.02
C SER A 5 21.04 -44.03 25.61
N THR A 6 19.84 -44.20 26.17
CA THR A 6 18.71 -43.29 25.94
C THR A 6 18.98 -41.89 26.54
N ILE A 7 19.56 -41.82 27.74
CA ILE A 7 19.93 -40.54 28.36
C ILE A 7 21.06 -39.86 27.58
N LEU A 8 22.11 -40.60 27.18
CA LEU A 8 23.17 -40.05 26.35
C LEU A 8 22.65 -39.56 24.99
N GLY A 9 21.71 -40.28 24.38
CA GLY A 9 21.08 -39.90 23.12
C GLY A 9 20.26 -38.61 23.24
N PHE A 10 19.47 -38.46 24.30
CA PHE A 10 18.66 -37.25 24.53
C PHE A 10 19.53 -36.03 24.85
N CYS A 11 20.55 -36.19 25.71
CA CYS A 11 21.51 -35.13 26.00
C CYS A 11 22.34 -34.76 24.76
N GLY A 12 22.82 -35.74 24.00
CA GLY A 12 23.59 -35.51 22.78
C GLY A 12 22.77 -34.80 21.69
N PHE A 13 21.48 -35.15 21.55
CA PHE A 13 20.58 -34.49 20.60
C PHE A 13 20.28 -33.05 21.00
N GLY A 14 19.98 -32.79 22.29
CA GLY A 14 19.73 -31.43 22.79
C GLY A 14 20.97 -30.53 22.69
N VAL A 15 22.14 -31.03 23.04
CA VAL A 15 23.41 -30.31 22.92
C VAL A 15 23.80 -30.11 21.45
N GLY A 16 23.59 -31.11 20.60
CA GLY A 16 23.87 -31.03 19.17
C GLY A 16 23.01 -29.99 18.45
N ILE A 17 21.70 -29.94 18.73
CA ILE A 17 20.80 -28.94 18.14
C ILE A 17 21.16 -27.53 18.61
N SER A 18 21.42 -27.34 19.90
CA SER A 18 21.75 -26.02 20.43
C SER A 18 23.07 -25.49 19.85
N ILE A 19 24.12 -26.34 19.78
CA ILE A 19 25.38 -25.97 19.12
C ILE A 19 25.16 -25.71 17.62
N GLY A 20 24.40 -26.56 16.93
CA GLY A 20 24.10 -26.41 15.51
C GLY A 20 23.35 -25.11 15.20
N LEU A 21 22.38 -24.72 16.02
CA LEU A 21 21.64 -23.46 15.87
C LEU A 21 22.53 -22.24 16.12
N VAL A 22 23.40 -22.29 17.14
CA VAL A 22 24.34 -21.20 17.42
C VAL A 22 25.33 -21.03 16.27
N ILE A 23 25.94 -22.12 15.80
CA ILE A 23 26.86 -22.07 14.66
C ILE A 23 26.14 -21.60 13.39
N GLY A 24 24.94 -22.12 13.13
CA GLY A 24 24.12 -21.72 11.98
C GLY A 24 23.75 -20.23 12.00
N TYR A 25 23.39 -19.69 13.16
CA TYR A 25 23.10 -18.26 13.34
C TYR A 25 24.32 -17.39 13.06
N TYR A 26 25.49 -17.74 13.62
CA TYR A 26 26.72 -16.98 13.38
C TYR A 26 27.19 -17.07 11.93
N LEU A 27 27.08 -18.23 11.28
CA LEU A 27 27.37 -18.37 9.85
C LEU A 27 26.39 -17.56 9.00
N PHE A 28 25.10 -17.56 9.33
CA PHE A 28 24.09 -16.79 8.61
C PHE A 28 24.38 -15.28 8.68
N ILE A 29 24.73 -14.74 9.86
CA ILE A 29 25.10 -13.31 9.99
C ILE A 29 26.41 -13.01 9.27
N TYR A 30 27.41 -13.89 9.36
CA TYR A 30 28.70 -13.70 8.71
C TYR A 30 28.60 -13.71 7.18
N PHE A 31 27.76 -14.58 6.62
CA PHE A 31 27.56 -14.69 5.17
C PHE A 31 26.49 -13.74 4.61
N THR A 32 25.66 -13.13 5.44
CA THR A 32 24.71 -12.10 4.98
C THR A 32 25.48 -10.81 4.74
N PRO A 33 25.65 -10.36 3.48
CA PRO A 33 26.31 -9.10 3.22
C PRO A 33 25.45 -7.96 3.81
N THR A 34 25.95 -7.34 4.88
CA THR A 34 25.37 -6.11 5.47
C THR A 34 25.72 -4.86 4.66
N ASP A 35 26.45 -5.00 3.56
CA ASP A 35 26.92 -3.90 2.75
C ASP A 35 25.79 -3.38 1.85
N VAL A 36 24.97 -2.51 2.42
CA VAL A 36 23.97 -1.74 1.67
C VAL A 36 24.75 -0.72 0.86
N LYS A 37 24.90 -0.97 -0.45
CA LYS A 37 25.51 0.01 -1.36
C LYS A 37 24.76 1.33 -1.22
N ASN A 38 25.41 2.31 -0.63
CA ASN A 38 24.86 3.67 -0.59
C ASN A 38 24.76 4.16 -2.03
N PRO A 39 23.55 4.47 -2.53
CA PRO A 39 23.43 5.01 -3.87
C PRO A 39 24.18 6.34 -3.91
N ALA A 40 25.06 6.51 -4.90
CA ALA A 40 25.74 7.77 -5.10
C ALA A 40 24.70 8.82 -5.52
N ILE A 41 24.34 9.70 -4.59
CA ILE A 41 23.41 10.81 -4.86
C ILE A 41 24.15 11.80 -5.74
N ARG A 42 23.77 11.87 -7.02
CA ARG A 42 24.31 12.83 -7.99
C ARG A 42 23.22 13.83 -8.37
N PRO A 43 23.56 15.11 -8.61
CA PRO A 43 22.63 16.09 -9.15
C PRO A 43 21.97 15.62 -10.45
N LEU A 44 20.73 16.06 -10.71
CA LEU A 44 20.00 15.71 -11.95
C LEU A 44 20.74 16.15 -13.22
N VAL A 45 21.54 17.22 -13.14
CA VAL A 45 22.38 17.72 -14.25
C VAL A 45 23.46 16.72 -14.69
N GLU A 46 23.91 15.85 -13.79
CA GLU A 46 24.99 14.90 -14.03
C GLU A 46 24.48 13.49 -14.40
N GLN A 47 23.16 13.30 -14.44
CA GLN A 47 22.53 12.03 -14.77
C GLN A 47 22.52 11.79 -16.28
N ASP A 48 22.66 10.53 -16.67
CA ASP A 48 22.58 10.15 -18.07
C ASP A 48 21.15 10.27 -18.62
N SER A 49 21.04 10.45 -19.94
CA SER A 49 19.74 10.66 -20.60
C SER A 49 18.77 9.49 -20.40
N LYS A 50 19.25 8.24 -20.28
CA LYS A 50 18.37 7.08 -20.06
C LYS A 50 17.82 7.09 -18.65
N THR A 51 18.63 7.44 -17.65
CA THR A 51 18.18 7.59 -16.27
C THR A 51 17.19 8.74 -16.14
N LEU A 52 17.46 9.89 -16.77
CA LEU A 52 16.51 11.01 -16.80
C LEU A 52 15.18 10.62 -17.45
N GLN A 53 15.19 9.90 -18.57
CA GLN A 53 13.98 9.40 -19.21
C GLN A 53 13.18 8.45 -18.31
N ARG A 54 13.86 7.63 -17.51
CA ARG A 54 13.21 6.75 -16.52
C ARG A 54 12.58 7.52 -15.36
N LEU A 55 13.11 8.70 -15.04
CA LEU A 55 12.56 9.56 -13.99
C LEU A 55 11.37 10.41 -14.49
N LEU A 56 11.24 10.62 -15.81
CA LEU A 56 10.15 11.43 -16.37
C LEU A 56 8.78 10.99 -15.85
N PRO A 57 8.36 9.71 -15.83
CA PRO A 57 7.06 9.32 -15.30
C PRO A 57 6.82 9.72 -13.83
N GLU A 58 7.87 9.75 -13.00
CA GLU A 58 7.79 10.05 -11.57
C GLU A 58 7.61 11.54 -11.26
N ILE A 59 7.93 12.42 -12.21
CA ILE A 59 7.79 13.87 -12.00
C ILE A 59 6.29 14.26 -11.91
N PRO A 60 5.89 15.14 -10.98
CA PRO A 60 4.51 15.60 -10.85
C PRO A 60 3.97 16.28 -12.13
N LEU A 61 2.67 16.18 -12.36
CA LEU A 61 2.05 16.71 -13.59
C LEU A 61 2.18 18.23 -13.72
N TRP A 62 2.04 18.98 -12.62
CA TRP A 62 2.21 20.44 -12.59
C TRP A 62 3.63 20.92 -12.91
N VAL A 63 4.64 20.02 -12.84
CA VAL A 63 6.01 20.33 -13.28
C VAL A 63 6.19 20.06 -14.77
N LYS A 64 5.52 19.01 -15.29
CA LYS A 64 5.60 18.61 -16.71
C LYS A 64 4.77 19.51 -17.61
N ASN A 65 3.60 19.89 -17.13
CA ASN A 65 2.55 20.53 -17.90
C ASN A 65 2.13 21.82 -17.18
N PRO A 66 2.26 22.99 -17.82
CA PRO A 66 1.91 24.27 -17.21
C PRO A 66 0.40 24.42 -16.94
N ASP A 67 -0.43 23.62 -17.60
CA ASP A 67 -1.89 23.63 -17.42
C ASP A 67 -2.36 23.02 -16.09
N TYR A 68 -1.46 22.35 -15.36
CA TYR A 68 -1.79 21.72 -14.09
C TYR A 68 -1.35 22.62 -12.94
N ASP A 69 -2.29 22.97 -12.09
CA ASP A 69 -2.01 23.68 -10.85
C ASP A 69 -1.58 22.72 -9.74
N ARG A 70 -0.64 23.17 -8.91
CA ARG A 70 -0.23 22.47 -7.69
C ARG A 70 -1.26 22.70 -6.59
N VAL A 71 -1.80 21.62 -6.03
CA VAL A 71 -2.92 21.64 -5.07
C VAL A 71 -2.55 21.04 -3.71
N ASP A 72 -1.37 21.39 -3.18
CA ASP A 72 -0.90 20.86 -1.88
C ASP A 72 -1.84 21.19 -0.70
N TRP A 73 -2.50 22.34 -0.75
CA TRP A 73 -3.45 22.74 0.28
C TRP A 73 -4.64 21.77 0.35
N LEU A 74 -5.09 21.24 -0.80
CA LEU A 74 -6.17 20.28 -0.89
C LEU A 74 -5.73 18.94 -0.30
N ASN A 75 -4.49 18.51 -0.56
CA ASN A 75 -3.95 17.30 0.05
C ASN A 75 -3.96 17.39 1.59
N LYS A 76 -3.47 18.50 2.16
CA LYS A 76 -3.51 18.73 3.62
C LYS A 76 -4.93 18.75 4.17
N PHE A 77 -5.86 19.35 3.42
CA PHE A 77 -7.27 19.39 3.80
C PHE A 77 -7.89 17.99 3.84
N ILE A 78 -7.67 17.18 2.80
CA ILE A 78 -8.16 15.80 2.72
C ILE A 78 -7.52 14.93 3.80
N GLU A 79 -6.23 15.10 4.08
CA GLU A 79 -5.54 14.38 5.15
C GLU A 79 -6.21 14.61 6.51
N ASN A 80 -6.50 15.86 6.85
CA ASN A 80 -7.21 16.21 8.09
C ASN A 80 -8.64 15.67 8.14
N MET A 81 -9.31 15.57 6.98
CA MET A 81 -10.69 15.09 6.87
C MET A 81 -10.81 13.57 6.72
N TRP A 82 -9.72 12.87 6.39
CA TRP A 82 -9.74 11.47 5.98
C TRP A 82 -10.48 10.54 6.95
N PRO A 83 -10.33 10.64 8.29
CA PRO A 83 -11.04 9.76 9.23
C PRO A 83 -12.58 9.88 9.16
N TYR A 84 -13.08 11.03 8.71
CA TYR A 84 -14.52 11.27 8.53
C TYR A 84 -14.98 10.87 7.13
N LEU A 85 -14.16 11.17 6.12
CA LEU A 85 -14.42 10.77 4.73
C LEU A 85 -14.48 9.25 4.60
N ASP A 86 -13.55 8.51 5.21
CA ASP A 86 -13.55 7.04 5.23
C ASP A 86 -14.91 6.50 5.71
N LYS A 87 -15.37 6.96 6.88
CA LYS A 87 -16.66 6.53 7.46
C LYS A 87 -17.84 6.87 6.55
N ALA A 88 -17.87 8.08 5.99
CA ALA A 88 -18.95 8.51 5.13
C ALA A 88 -18.98 7.72 3.80
N ILE A 89 -17.83 7.56 3.16
CA ILE A 89 -17.70 6.82 1.89
C ILE A 89 -18.05 5.34 2.10
N CYS A 90 -17.53 4.71 3.16
CA CYS A 90 -17.85 3.31 3.47
C CYS A 90 -19.33 3.09 3.77
N LYS A 91 -19.99 4.04 4.44
CA LYS A 91 -21.44 4.00 4.65
C LYS A 91 -22.19 4.05 3.31
N THR A 92 -21.87 5.01 2.46
CA THR A 92 -22.49 5.16 1.14
C THR A 92 -22.24 3.93 0.26
N ALA A 93 -21.01 3.42 0.23
CA ALA A 93 -20.65 2.22 -0.52
C ALA A 93 -21.46 1.00 -0.06
N ARG A 94 -21.65 0.83 1.25
CA ARG A 94 -22.48 -0.23 1.82
C ARG A 94 -23.95 -0.09 1.41
N GLU A 95 -24.50 1.13 1.44
CA GLU A 95 -25.88 1.40 1.04
C GLU A 95 -26.11 1.14 -0.45
N ILE A 96 -25.14 1.49 -1.30
CA ILE A 96 -25.18 1.21 -2.75
C ILE A 96 -25.01 -0.29 -3.04
N ALA A 97 -24.10 -0.97 -2.33
CA ALA A 97 -23.79 -2.37 -2.59
C ALA A 97 -24.89 -3.33 -2.10
N LYS A 98 -25.60 -3.01 -1.02
CA LYS A 98 -26.70 -3.84 -0.48
C LYS A 98 -27.72 -4.30 -1.53
N PRO A 99 -28.38 -3.41 -2.29
CA PRO A 99 -29.36 -3.84 -3.30
C PRO A 99 -28.72 -4.65 -4.42
N ILE A 100 -27.49 -4.31 -4.82
CA ILE A 100 -26.74 -5.04 -5.87
C ILE A 100 -26.45 -6.46 -5.43
N ILE A 101 -25.99 -6.66 -4.19
CA ILE A 101 -25.74 -7.97 -3.61
C ILE A 101 -27.04 -8.76 -3.49
N ALA A 102 -28.12 -8.15 -2.98
CA ALA A 102 -29.42 -8.80 -2.82
C ALA A 102 -29.99 -9.34 -4.13
N GLU A 103 -29.76 -8.65 -5.26
CA GLU A 103 -30.16 -9.13 -6.58
C GLU A 103 -29.37 -10.38 -7.03
N GLN A 104 -28.10 -10.49 -6.63
CA GLN A 104 -27.22 -11.61 -7.02
C GLN A 104 -27.35 -12.83 -6.11
N ILE A 105 -27.78 -12.67 -4.86
CA ILE A 105 -27.95 -13.76 -3.88
C ILE A 105 -28.77 -14.94 -4.44
N PRO A 106 -29.98 -14.74 -5.02
CA PRO A 106 -30.79 -15.83 -5.59
C PRO A 106 -30.11 -16.55 -6.76
N LYS A 107 -29.32 -15.82 -7.55
CA LYS A 107 -28.64 -16.37 -8.74
C LYS A 107 -27.56 -17.38 -8.35
N TYR A 108 -26.87 -17.14 -7.24
CA TYR A 108 -25.76 -17.97 -6.79
C TYR A 108 -26.12 -18.92 -5.64
N LYS A 109 -27.39 -18.93 -5.18
CA LYS A 109 -27.88 -19.74 -4.06
C LYS A 109 -27.06 -19.55 -2.78
N ILE A 110 -26.71 -18.30 -2.49
CA ILE A 110 -26.02 -17.91 -1.25
C ILE A 110 -27.10 -17.53 -0.23
N ASP A 111 -26.88 -17.80 1.06
CA ASP A 111 -27.87 -17.51 2.10
C ASP A 111 -27.87 -16.01 2.48
N SER A 112 -26.70 -15.45 2.79
CA SER A 112 -26.53 -14.04 3.08
C SER A 112 -25.12 -13.56 2.70
N VAL A 113 -24.98 -12.26 2.43
CA VAL A 113 -23.69 -11.61 2.19
C VAL A 113 -23.75 -10.21 2.76
N GLU A 114 -22.94 -9.94 3.77
CA GLU A 114 -22.82 -8.63 4.39
C GLU A 114 -21.35 -8.25 4.60
N PHE A 115 -21.08 -6.95 4.64
CA PHE A 115 -19.74 -6.46 4.99
C PHE A 115 -19.53 -6.50 6.50
N GLU A 116 -18.68 -7.38 7.00
CA GLU A 116 -18.25 -7.39 8.40
C GLU A 116 -17.37 -6.17 8.69
N ALA A 117 -16.39 -5.92 7.83
CA ALA A 117 -15.53 -4.75 7.89
C ALA A 117 -15.42 -4.09 6.52
N LEU A 118 -15.52 -2.76 6.49
CA LEU A 118 -15.29 -1.96 5.29
C LEU A 118 -14.65 -0.64 5.71
N THR A 119 -13.37 -0.49 5.40
CA THR A 119 -12.60 0.75 5.56
C THR A 119 -11.67 0.92 4.36
N LEU A 120 -11.47 2.17 3.95
CA LEU A 120 -10.50 2.59 2.93
C LEU A 120 -9.08 2.69 3.50
N GLY A 121 -8.91 2.54 4.80
CA GLY A 121 -7.62 2.57 5.49
C GLY A 121 -7.22 3.95 6.00
N SER A 122 -5.98 4.06 6.46
CA SER A 122 -5.43 5.28 7.07
C SER A 122 -4.80 6.23 6.06
N LEU A 123 -4.57 5.78 4.82
CA LEU A 123 -3.84 6.54 3.79
C LEU A 123 -4.82 7.24 2.83
N PRO A 124 -4.94 8.59 2.89
CA PRO A 124 -5.77 9.35 1.95
C PRO A 124 -5.20 9.33 0.54
N PRO A 125 -6.03 9.57 -0.48
CA PRO A 125 -5.55 9.79 -1.83
C PRO A 125 -4.83 11.14 -1.94
N THR A 126 -3.88 11.22 -2.88
CA THR A 126 -3.08 12.42 -3.13
C THR A 126 -3.37 12.96 -4.52
N PHE A 127 -3.67 14.25 -4.59
CA PHE A 127 -3.82 14.99 -5.83
C PHE A 127 -2.44 15.40 -6.35
N GLN A 128 -2.10 14.95 -7.56
CA GLN A 128 -0.83 15.22 -8.27
C GLN A 128 -0.86 16.54 -9.06
N GLY A 129 -2.02 17.19 -9.10
CA GLY A 129 -2.29 18.42 -9.82
C GLY A 129 -3.76 18.50 -10.20
N MET A 130 -4.24 19.69 -10.57
CA MET A 130 -5.59 19.90 -11.08
C MET A 130 -5.53 20.80 -12.31
N LYS A 131 -6.20 20.39 -13.38
CA LYS A 131 -6.39 21.24 -14.56
C LYS A 131 -7.80 21.81 -14.54
N VAL A 132 -7.92 23.10 -14.85
CA VAL A 132 -9.18 23.82 -14.78
C VAL A 132 -9.49 24.43 -16.15
N TYR A 133 -10.70 24.18 -16.65
CA TYR A 133 -11.17 24.72 -17.92
C TYR A 133 -12.36 25.63 -17.65
N PHE A 134 -12.32 26.82 -18.25
CA PHE A 134 -13.43 27.74 -18.31
C PHE A 134 -14.17 27.51 -19.62
N THR A 135 -15.48 27.23 -19.54
CA THR A 135 -16.31 27.09 -20.74
C THR A 135 -17.06 28.41 -21.02
N GLU A 136 -17.48 28.60 -22.27
CA GLU A 136 -18.30 29.76 -22.67
C GLU A 136 -19.68 29.74 -22.00
N GLU A 137 -20.14 28.57 -21.55
CA GLU A 137 -21.46 28.33 -20.96
C GLU A 137 -21.52 28.64 -19.45
N LYS A 138 -20.53 29.36 -18.91
CA LYS A 138 -20.37 29.64 -17.47
C LYS A 138 -20.21 28.37 -16.62
N GLU A 139 -19.66 27.31 -17.19
CA GLU A 139 -19.31 26.10 -16.47
C GLU A 139 -17.81 26.09 -16.15
N LEU A 140 -17.48 25.46 -15.02
CA LEU A 140 -16.11 25.24 -14.59
C LEU A 140 -15.85 23.73 -14.58
N ILE A 141 -14.98 23.27 -15.47
CA ILE A 141 -14.56 21.87 -15.50
C ILE A 141 -13.26 21.75 -14.74
N MET A 142 -13.25 20.91 -13.72
CA MET A 142 -12.06 20.59 -12.93
C MET A 142 -11.66 19.14 -13.18
N GLU A 143 -10.43 18.94 -13.64
CA GLU A 143 -9.82 17.63 -13.89
C GLU A 143 -8.71 17.37 -12.85
N PRO A 144 -9.05 16.82 -11.67
CA PRO A 144 -8.06 16.43 -10.69
C PRO A 144 -7.32 15.15 -11.11
N SER A 145 -5.99 15.16 -11.02
CA SER A 145 -5.19 13.93 -11.14
C SER A 145 -4.98 13.31 -9.77
N LEU A 146 -5.60 12.15 -9.53
CA LEU A 146 -5.56 11.44 -8.25
C LEU A 146 -4.62 10.24 -8.32
N LYS A 147 -3.79 10.06 -7.29
CA LYS A 147 -3.10 8.80 -7.00
C LYS A 147 -3.51 8.31 -5.62
N TRP A 148 -3.84 7.03 -5.49
CA TRP A 148 -4.22 6.46 -4.20
C TRP A 148 -3.52 5.13 -3.97
N ALA A 149 -2.60 5.13 -3.00
CA ALA A 149 -1.94 3.93 -2.48
C ALA A 149 -2.51 3.64 -1.08
N GLY A 150 -3.80 3.31 -1.04
CA GLY A 150 -4.53 3.04 0.20
C GLY A 150 -4.21 1.67 0.80
N ASN A 151 -4.57 1.51 2.07
CA ASN A 151 -4.54 0.23 2.80
C ASN A 151 -5.96 -0.19 3.24
N PRO A 152 -6.88 -0.43 2.29
CA PRO A 152 -8.25 -0.77 2.61
C PRO A 152 -8.36 -2.15 3.28
N ASN A 153 -9.36 -2.30 4.14
CA ASN A 153 -9.74 -3.59 4.74
C ASN A 153 -11.21 -3.87 4.44
N ILE A 154 -11.46 -4.93 3.68
CA ILE A 154 -12.78 -5.35 3.23
C ILE A 154 -12.96 -6.82 3.62
N ILE A 155 -13.81 -7.06 4.62
CA ILE A 155 -14.16 -8.39 5.12
C ILE A 155 -15.64 -8.61 4.90
N ILE A 156 -15.98 -9.75 4.32
CA ILE A 156 -17.34 -10.17 4.02
C ILE A 156 -17.68 -11.35 4.93
N ALA A 157 -18.87 -11.30 5.53
CA ALA A 157 -19.47 -12.43 6.24
C ALA A 157 -20.75 -12.86 5.51
N GLY A 158 -21.10 -14.14 5.60
CA GLY A 158 -22.27 -14.73 4.95
C GLY A 158 -22.88 -15.85 5.76
#